data_AF-A0A3N5LYK0-F1
#
_entry.id   AF-A0A3N5LYK0-F1
#
_cell.length_a   1.000
_cell.length_b   1.000
_cell.length_c   1.000
_cell.angle_alpha   90.00
_cell.angle_beta   90.00
_cell.angle_gamma   90.00
#
_symmetry.space_group_name_H-M   'P 1'
#
loop_
_entity.id
_entity.type
_entity.pdbx_description
1 polymer ?
#
loop_
_entity_poly.entity_id
_entity_poly.type
_entity_poly.pdbx_seq_one_letter_code
_entity_poly.pdbx_strand_id
1 'polypeptide(L)'
;MSNALQVLILGLLLGGVYALMAAGLTLAFGVMRIVNLAHAVMIVASAYIAYFAFENLGIDPIVAVVIIMPTMFAIGLLTYVVLFTRIEGTARYVEMTVLLTFAVAISIEGLLAYFFTGI
;
A
#
# COMPACT_ATOMS: atom_id res chain seq x y z
N MET A 1 -31.95 -3.48 -15.39
CA MET A 1 -30.83 -4.45 -15.26
C MET A 1 -31.11 -5.25 -14.00
N SER A 2 -31.18 -6.59 -14.06
CA SER A 2 -31.55 -7.41 -12.90
C SER A 2 -30.50 -7.27 -11.79
N ASN A 3 -30.92 -6.91 -10.57
CA ASN A 3 -30.03 -6.63 -9.43
C ASN A 3 -28.98 -7.74 -9.19
N ALA A 4 -29.30 -8.99 -9.52
CA ALA A 4 -28.37 -10.12 -9.45
C ALA A 4 -27.15 -9.97 -10.38
N LEU A 5 -27.35 -9.50 -11.62
CA LEU A 5 -26.26 -9.29 -12.57
C LEU A 5 -25.35 -8.15 -12.10
N GLN A 6 -25.93 -7.08 -11.55
CA GLN A 6 -25.17 -5.95 -11.00
C GLN A 6 -24.31 -6.39 -9.80
N VAL A 7 -24.87 -7.15 -8.87
CA VAL A 7 -24.12 -7.67 -7.70
C VAL A 7 -22.98 -8.59 -8.13
N LEU A 8 -23.20 -9.46 -9.13
CA LEU A 8 -22.15 -10.31 -9.67
C LEU A 8 -21.00 -9.50 -10.29
N ILE A 9 -21.33 -8.48 -11.09
CA ILE A 9 -20.32 -7.60 -11.70
C ILE A 9 -19.54 -6.85 -10.62
N LEU A 10 -20.23 -6.24 -9.66
CA LEU A 10 -19.57 -5.50 -8.58
C LEU A 10 -18.72 -6.41 -7.70
N GLY A 11 -19.20 -7.61 -7.38
CA GLY A 11 -18.45 -8.59 -6.60
C GLY A 11 -17.18 -9.06 -7.32
N LEU A 12 -17.26 -9.29 -8.64
CA LEU A 12 -16.11 -9.69 -9.44
C LEU A 12 -15.09 -8.57 -9.59
N LEU A 13 -15.54 -7.32 -9.80
CA LEU A 13 -14.66 -6.15 -9.84
C LEU A 13 -13.96 -5.93 -8.50
N LEU A 14 -14.70 -5.95 -7.40
CA LEU A 14 -14.13 -5.77 -6.05
C LEU A 14 -13.19 -6.92 -5.69
N GLY A 15 -13.56 -8.16 -6.00
CA GLY A 15 -12.70 -9.33 -5.84
C GLY A 15 -11.42 -9.23 -6.67
N GLY A 16 -11.49 -8.70 -7.89
CA GLY A 16 -10.34 -8.41 -8.72
C GLY A 16 -9.39 -7.38 -8.11
N VAL A 17 -9.92 -6.31 -7.52
CA VAL A 17 -9.12 -5.31 -6.79
C VAL A 17 -8.39 -5.95 -5.60
N TYR A 18 -9.10 -6.72 -4.77
CA TYR A 18 -8.46 -7.41 -3.64
C TYR A 18 -7.45 -8.48 -4.10
N ALA A 19 -7.72 -9.19 -5.18
CA ALA A 19 -6.79 -10.15 -5.77
C ALA A 19 -5.51 -9.46 -6.25
N LEU A 20 -5.61 -8.29 -6.91
CA LEU A 20 -4.45 -7.49 -7.32
C LEU A 20 -3.66 -6.98 -6.10
N MET A 21 -4.34 -6.51 -5.06
CA MET A 21 -3.69 -6.07 -3.81
C MET A 21 -2.88 -7.22 -3.15
N ALA A 22 -3.44 -8.43 -3.12
CA ALA A 22 -2.79 -9.62 -2.56
C ALA A 22 -1.68 -10.19 -3.46
N ALA A 23 -1.85 -10.10 -4.79
CA ALA A 23 -0.84 -10.54 -5.75
C ALA A 23 0.47 -9.75 -5.59
N GLY A 24 0.41 -8.44 -5.34
CA GLY A 24 1.59 -7.62 -5.07
C GLY A 24 2.40 -8.09 -3.86
N LEU A 25 1.72 -8.41 -2.75
CA LEU A 25 2.36 -8.96 -1.55
C LEU A 25 2.96 -10.35 -1.83
N THR A 26 2.23 -11.20 -2.55
CA THR A 26 2.68 -12.54 -2.93
C THR A 26 3.92 -12.49 -3.82
N LEU A 27 4.00 -11.55 -4.77
CA LEU A 27 5.16 -11.36 -5.64
C LEU A 27 6.38 -10.89 -4.83
N ALA A 28 6.19 -9.95 -3.90
CA ALA A 28 7.28 -9.48 -3.03
C ALA A 28 7.85 -10.62 -2.17
N PHE A 29 6.99 -11.43 -1.56
CA PHE A 29 7.42 -12.59 -0.77
C PHE A 29 7.99 -13.72 -1.65
N GLY A 30 7.41 -13.97 -2.82
CA GLY A 30 7.81 -15.06 -3.71
C GLY A 30 9.20 -14.88 -4.33
N VAL A 31 9.55 -13.63 -4.69
CA VAL A 31 10.85 -13.33 -5.32
C VAL A 31 11.90 -12.97 -4.27
N MET A 32 11.59 -12.06 -3.34
CA MET A 32 12.57 -11.52 -2.39
C MET A 32 12.56 -12.21 -1.02
N ARG A 33 11.58 -13.09 -0.74
CA ARG A 33 11.36 -13.70 0.59
C ARG A 33 11.22 -12.69 1.73
N ILE A 34 10.69 -11.50 1.41
CA ILE A 34 10.43 -10.41 2.36
C ILE A 34 8.96 -10.47 2.78
N VAL A 35 8.70 -10.64 4.08
CA VAL A 35 7.34 -10.50 4.62
C VAL A 35 7.11 -9.01 4.87
N ASN A 36 6.41 -8.34 3.96
CA ASN A 36 6.10 -6.91 4.09
C ASN A 36 4.79 -6.70 4.86
N LEU A 37 4.88 -6.51 6.18
CA LEU A 37 3.71 -6.20 7.02
C LEU A 37 3.15 -4.78 6.78
N ALA A 38 3.96 -3.86 6.27
CA ALA A 38 3.52 -2.49 5.98
C ALA A 38 2.65 -2.37 4.72
N HIS A 39 2.52 -3.45 3.93
CA HIS A 39 1.82 -3.41 2.64
C HIS A 39 0.37 -2.91 2.75
N ALA A 40 -0.38 -3.38 3.76
CA ALA A 40 -1.76 -2.94 3.96
C ALA A 40 -1.84 -1.44 4.30
N VAL A 41 -0.95 -0.96 5.17
CA VAL A 41 -0.87 0.46 5.55
C VAL A 41 -0.45 1.34 4.37
N MET A 42 0.43 0.86 3.48
CA MET A 42 0.80 1.57 2.25
C MET A 42 -0.40 1.76 1.31
N ILE A 43 -1.29 0.76 1.23
CA ILE A 43 -2.53 0.89 0.45
C ILE A 43 -3.46 1.91 1.11
N VAL A 44 -3.60 1.89 2.43
CA VAL A 44 -4.40 2.88 3.17
C VAL A 44 -3.83 4.29 2.99
N ALA A 45 -2.51 4.46 3.08
CA ALA A 45 -1.85 5.74 2.82
C ALA A 45 -2.15 6.25 1.40
N SER A 46 -2.21 5.36 0.41
CA SER A 46 -2.54 5.71 -0.98
C SER A 46 -3.97 6.26 -1.08
N ALA A 47 -4.91 5.65 -0.38
CA ALA A 47 -6.29 6.12 -0.30
C ALA A 47 -6.39 7.50 0.38
N TYR A 48 -5.61 7.74 1.44
CA TYR A 48 -5.56 9.05 2.09
C TYR A 48 -4.97 10.14 1.18
N ILE A 49 -3.95 9.83 0.37
CA ILE A 49 -3.43 10.77 -0.62
C ILE A 49 -4.50 11.08 -1.68
N ALA A 50 -5.24 10.07 -2.16
CA ALA A 50 -6.35 10.27 -3.09
C ALA A 50 -7.44 11.16 -2.49
N TYR A 51 -7.81 10.89 -1.24
CA TYR A 51 -8.78 11.68 -0.49
C TYR A 51 -8.33 13.14 -0.34
N PHE A 52 -7.07 13.36 0.07
CA PHE A 52 -6.51 14.70 0.19
C PHE A 52 -6.49 15.46 -1.14
N ALA A 53 -6.12 14.79 -2.24
CA ALA A 53 -6.12 15.38 -3.57
C ALA A 53 -7.54 15.76 -4.04
N PHE A 54 -8.54 14.94 -3.70
CA PHE A 54 -9.94 15.25 -3.99
C PHE A 54 -10.45 16.45 -3.18
N GLU A 55 -10.23 16.46 -1.86
CA GLU A 55 -10.75 17.50 -0.97
C GLU A 55 -10.10 18.88 -1.22
N ASN A 56 -8.78 18.92 -1.44
CA ASN A 56 -8.04 20.18 -1.53
C ASN A 56 -7.89 20.69 -2.97
N LEU A 57 -7.75 19.80 -3.95
CA LEU A 57 -7.51 20.18 -5.35
C LEU A 57 -8.74 19.94 -6.25
N GLY A 58 -9.79 19.28 -5.74
CA GLY A 58 -10.96 18.92 -6.53
C GLY A 58 -10.68 17.90 -7.63
N ILE A 59 -9.54 17.19 -7.56
CA ILE A 59 -9.14 16.22 -8.58
C ILE A 59 -9.94 14.94 -8.38
N ASP A 60 -10.61 14.49 -9.43
CA ASP A 60 -11.32 13.20 -9.41
C ASP A 60 -10.39 12.06 -8.99
N PRO A 61 -10.80 11.17 -8.05
CA PRO A 61 -9.95 10.11 -7.54
C PRO A 61 -9.39 9.16 -8.62
N ILE A 62 -10.13 8.95 -9.72
CA ILE A 62 -9.68 8.12 -10.84
C ILE A 62 -8.53 8.81 -11.58
N VAL A 63 -8.63 10.12 -11.80
CA VAL A 63 -7.56 10.92 -12.43
C VAL A 63 -6.36 11.03 -11.49
N ALA A 64 -6.59 11.15 -10.19
CA ALA A 64 -5.54 11.20 -9.17
C ALA A 64 -4.65 9.95 -9.18
N VAL A 65 -5.15 8.77 -9.61
CA VAL A 65 -4.36 7.53 -9.75
C VAL A 65 -3.10 7.74 -10.60
N VAL A 66 -3.16 8.58 -11.64
CA VAL A 66 -2.02 8.86 -12.52
C VAL A 66 -0.86 9.51 -11.77
N ILE A 67 -1.16 10.29 -10.72
CA ILE A 67 -0.16 10.97 -9.88
C ILE A 67 0.21 10.09 -8.68
N ILE A 68 -0.78 9.37 -8.11
CA ILE A 68 -0.58 8.52 -6.93
C ILE A 68 0.31 7.32 -7.27
N MET A 69 0.12 6.68 -8.43
CA MET A 69 0.96 5.55 -8.85
C MET A 69 2.47 5.87 -8.83
N PRO A 70 2.96 6.89 -9.55
CA PRO A 70 4.39 7.22 -9.52
C PRO A 70 4.85 7.69 -8.15
N THR A 71 4.01 8.40 -7.39
CA THR A 71 4.34 8.85 -6.03
C THR A 71 4.55 7.67 -5.09
N MET A 72 3.61 6.73 -5.07
CA MET A 72 3.71 5.53 -4.22
C MET A 72 4.79 4.56 -4.68
N PHE A 73 5.05 4.48 -5.98
CA PHE A 73 6.20 3.76 -6.50
C PHE A 73 7.51 4.36 -5.98
N ALA A 74 7.66 5.69 -6.02
CA ALA A 74 8.83 6.37 -5.50
C ALA A 74 9.01 6.17 -3.98
N ILE A 75 7.92 6.22 -3.20
CA ILE A 75 7.96 5.96 -1.75
C ILE A 75 8.36 4.50 -1.48
N GLY A 76 7.79 3.54 -2.21
CA GLY A 76 8.12 2.12 -2.09
C GLY A 76 9.58 1.85 -2.45
N LEU A 77 10.07 2.44 -3.54
CA LEU A 77 11.46 2.33 -3.96
C LEU A 77 12.41 2.93 -2.92
N LEU A 78 12.09 4.11 -2.39
CA LEU A 78 12.89 4.77 -1.37
C LEU A 78 12.94 3.93 -0.09
N THR A 79 11.80 3.36 0.33
CA THR A 79 11.73 2.45 1.49
C THR A 79 12.61 1.22 1.27
N TYR A 80 12.54 0.62 0.07
CA TYR A 80 13.39 -0.52 -0.30
C TYR A 80 14.89 -0.17 -0.24
N VAL A 81 15.29 0.88 -0.95
CA VAL A 81 16.71 1.29 -1.06
C VAL A 81 17.28 1.73 0.28
N VAL A 82 16.52 2.42 1.12
CA VAL A 82 17.03 2.96 2.39
C VAL A 82 17.04 1.92 3.49
N LEU A 83 15.99 1.10 3.59
CA LEU A 83 15.82 0.20 4.74
C LEU A 83 16.22 -1.24 4.43
N PHE A 84 15.78 -1.80 3.29
CA PHE A 84 15.94 -3.23 3.01
C PHE A 84 17.35 -3.58 2.51
N THR A 85 17.96 -2.74 1.69
CA THR A 85 19.35 -2.98 1.22
C THR A 85 20.37 -3.03 2.37
N ARG A 86 20.05 -2.45 3.54
CA ARG A 86 20.94 -2.44 4.72
C ARG A 86 20.95 -3.76 5.49
N ILE A 87 19.90 -4.56 5.35
CA ILE A 87 19.74 -5.84 6.06
C ILE A 87 19.98 -7.04 5.15
N GLU A 88 20.00 -6.84 3.82
CA GLU A 88 20.36 -7.84 2.83
C GLU A 88 21.74 -8.47 3.15
N GLY A 89 21.80 -9.81 3.17
CA GLY A 89 23.02 -10.57 3.46
C GLY A 89 23.18 -11.05 4.91
N THR A 90 22.27 -10.68 5.82
CA THR A 90 22.29 -11.17 7.21
C THR A 90 21.62 -12.55 7.35
N ALA A 91 22.17 -13.44 8.19
CA ALA A 91 21.60 -14.78 8.45
C ALA A 91 20.14 -14.76 8.98
N ARG A 92 19.70 -13.62 9.55
CA ARG A 92 18.35 -13.40 10.12
C ARG A 92 17.48 -12.47 9.26
N TYR A 93 17.74 -12.41 7.95
CA TYR A 93 17.09 -11.50 7.01
C TYR A 93 15.55 -11.50 7.10
N VAL A 94 14.92 -12.67 7.18
CA VAL A 94 13.45 -12.79 7.23
C VAL A 94 12.88 -12.25 8.56
N GLU A 95 13.52 -12.54 9.70
CA GLU A 95 13.06 -12.03 11.00
C GLU A 95 13.20 -10.51 11.10
N MET A 96 14.33 -9.98 10.61
CA MET A 96 14.60 -8.53 10.59
C MET A 96 13.64 -7.78 9.67
N THR A 97 13.29 -8.34 8.50
CA THR A 97 12.33 -7.71 7.59
C THR A 97 10.92 -7.60 8.17
N VAL A 98 10.48 -8.61 8.93
CA VAL A 98 9.19 -8.57 9.65
C VAL A 98 9.19 -7.43 10.68
N LEU A 99 10.21 -7.35 11.54
CA LEU A 99 10.31 -6.30 12.56
C LEU A 99 10.42 -4.90 11.94
N LEU A 100 11.24 -4.77 10.88
CA LEU A 100 11.42 -3.52 10.15
C LEU A 100 10.11 -3.06 9.52
N THR A 101 9.40 -3.96 8.83
CA THR A 101 8.13 -3.60 8.18
C THR A 101 7.05 -3.29 9.20
N PHE A 102 7.05 -3.94 10.35
CA PHE A 102 6.16 -3.58 11.45
C PHE A 102 6.43 -2.15 11.98
N ALA A 103 7.70 -1.80 12.19
CA ALA A 103 8.09 -0.45 12.59
C ALA A 103 7.70 0.61 11.55
N VAL A 104 7.88 0.31 10.27
CA VAL A 104 7.42 1.16 9.16
C VAL A 104 5.90 1.31 9.17
N ALA A 105 5.16 0.21 9.38
CA ALA A 105 3.70 0.24 9.43
C ALA A 105 3.19 1.19 10.53
N ILE A 106 3.70 1.05 11.75
CA ILE A 106 3.34 1.91 12.89
C ILE A 106 3.73 3.37 12.62
N SER A 107 4.90 3.61 12.02
CA SER A 107 5.37 4.96 11.72
C SER A 107 4.44 5.66 10.72
N ILE A 108 4.03 4.96 9.66
CA ILE A 108 3.09 5.50 8.66
C ILE A 108 1.70 5.68 9.28
N GLU A 109 1.22 4.71 10.06
CA GLU A 109 -0.08 4.80 10.74
C GLU A 109 -0.13 6.01 11.69
N GLY A 110 0.94 6.23 12.47
CA GLY A 110 1.07 7.40 13.33
C GLY A 110 1.08 8.72 12.54
N LEU A 111 1.80 8.78 11.41
CA LEU A 111 1.79 9.95 10.52
C LEU A 111 0.39 10.23 9.96
N LEU A 112 -0.31 9.19 9.50
CA LEU A 112 -1.67 9.33 8.98
C LEU A 112 -2.63 9.82 10.08
N ALA A 113 -2.55 9.25 11.28
CA ALA A 113 -3.37 9.69 12.41
C ALA A 113 -3.12 11.16 12.78
N TYR A 114 -1.85 11.58 12.79
CA TYR A 114 -1.47 12.97 13.05
C TYR A 114 -2.06 13.94 12.02
N PHE A 115 -1.93 13.63 10.72
CA PHE A 115 -2.39 14.52 9.65
C PHE A 115 -3.92 14.55 9.47
N PHE A 116 -4.61 13.41 9.62
CA PHE A 116 -6.03 13.29 9.27
C PHE A 116 -6.97 13.24 10.48
N THR A 117 -6.53 12.73 11.62
CA THR A 117 -7.37 12.59 12.82
C THR A 117 -7.09 13.70 13.86
N GLY A 118 -5.93 14.35 13.81
CA GLY A 118 -5.60 15.52 14.64
C GLY A 118 -5.26 15.22 16.10
N ILE A 119 -4.67 14.05 16.37
CA ILE A 119 -4.10 13.66 17.68
C ILE A 119 -2.59 13.87 17.64
#